data_AF-G2GCF4-F1
#
_entry.id   AF-G2GCF4-F1
#
_cell.length_a   1.000
_cell.length_b   1.000
_cell.length_c   1.000
_cell.angle_alpha   90.00
_cell.angle_beta   90.00
_cell.angle_gamma   90.00
#
_symmetry.space_group_name_H-M   'P 1'
#
loop_
_entity.id
_entity.type
_entity.pdbx_description
1 polymer ?
#
loop_
_entity_poly.entity_id
_entity_poly.type
_entity_poly.pdbx_seq_one_letter_code
_entity_poly.pdbx_strand_id
1 'polypeptide(L)'
;MSSSEPAPDRASTPESVAFDVDHLDADEDVLLDFYQQVGDADMLVPLAEHHTANGVHSYFVLFDRTATFDHPGTAAYRAVHLRRDLEQRTFAFEQAVLPLPALAQSWLIHRGCRPDAITLNPDLGPPAADETPRSLERRLASDGDHYAMGYSYTRDDPEDMVTIVVLRALDEHAPSPFRVVVEEVDSNAWTYTLREGGFSSVGEALQWGEDRLAGNAGPLPPVRRSTAPARPSAVPKAPPVRAPGRLF
;
A
#
# COMPACT_ATOMS: atom_id res chain seq x y z
N MET A 1 -15.74 49.60 -21.55
CA MET A 1 -16.27 48.68 -20.52
C MET A 1 -15.36 47.47 -20.53
N SER A 2 -14.42 47.40 -19.59
CA SER A 2 -13.54 46.23 -19.44
C SER A 2 -14.14 45.35 -18.36
N SER A 3 -14.59 44.17 -18.75
CA SER A 3 -14.92 43.09 -17.82
C SER A 3 -13.61 42.55 -17.26
N SER A 4 -13.42 42.65 -15.95
CA SER A 4 -12.40 41.90 -15.23
C SER A 4 -12.94 40.49 -14.98
N GLU A 5 -12.37 39.52 -15.67
CA GLU A 5 -12.53 38.10 -15.39
C GLU A 5 -11.89 37.80 -14.01
N PRO A 6 -12.54 37.07 -13.11
CA PRO A 6 -11.93 36.74 -11.83
C PRO A 6 -10.80 35.74 -12.07
N ALA A 7 -9.65 36.00 -11.45
CA ALA A 7 -8.53 35.05 -11.46
C ALA A 7 -9.01 33.71 -10.87
N PRO A 8 -8.60 32.56 -11.46
CA PRO A 8 -8.93 31.27 -10.87
C PRO A 8 -8.34 31.19 -9.47
N ASP A 9 -9.16 30.74 -8.52
CA ASP A 9 -8.74 30.40 -7.17
C ASP A 9 -7.47 29.56 -7.25
N ARG A 10 -6.38 30.09 -6.68
CA ARG A 10 -5.16 29.33 -6.43
C ARG A 10 -5.59 28.16 -5.55
N ALA A 11 -5.70 26.97 -6.15
CA ALA A 11 -5.87 25.74 -5.41
C ALA A 11 -4.84 25.75 -4.27
N SER A 12 -5.34 25.64 -3.04
CA SER A 12 -4.52 25.59 -1.83
C SER A 12 -3.36 24.64 -2.06
N THR A 13 -2.14 25.13 -1.91
CA THR A 13 -0.96 24.27 -1.86
C THR A 13 -1.26 23.15 -0.87
N PRO A 14 -1.06 21.87 -1.20
CA PRO A 14 -1.24 20.81 -0.22
C PRO A 14 -0.39 21.16 0.99
N GLU A 15 -1.02 21.16 2.17
CA GLU A 15 -0.33 21.45 3.42
C GLU A 15 0.86 20.50 3.55
N SER A 16 2.04 21.06 3.82
CA SER A 16 3.25 20.31 4.12
C SER A 16 2.98 19.32 5.26
N VAL A 17 3.51 18.10 5.17
CA VAL A 17 3.30 17.06 6.20
C VAL A 17 3.83 17.54 7.55
N ALA A 18 2.97 17.55 8.57
CA ALA A 18 3.36 17.89 9.93
C ALA A 18 3.73 16.63 10.71
N PHE A 19 5.04 16.42 10.91
CA PHE A 19 5.53 15.28 11.69
C PHE A 19 5.54 15.51 13.21
N ASP A 20 5.35 16.74 13.69
CA ASP A 20 5.34 17.10 15.11
C ASP A 20 6.53 16.52 15.92
N VAL A 21 7.75 16.66 15.38
CA VAL A 21 8.99 16.22 16.03
C VAL A 21 9.95 17.35 16.38
N ASP A 22 9.70 18.59 15.94
CA ASP A 22 10.62 19.73 16.10
C ASP A 22 11.02 20.05 17.56
N HIS A 23 10.20 19.62 18.52
CA HIS A 23 10.39 19.84 19.94
C HIS A 23 10.97 18.62 20.69
N LEU A 24 11.28 17.55 19.95
CA LEU A 24 11.77 16.27 20.45
C LEU A 24 13.22 16.05 19.99
N ASP A 25 13.97 15.35 20.81
CA ASP A 25 15.33 14.94 20.51
C ASP A 25 15.35 13.53 19.89
N ALA A 26 16.45 13.13 19.28
CA ALA A 26 16.68 11.77 18.84
C ALA A 26 18.17 11.44 18.91
N ASP A 27 18.49 10.16 18.79
CA ASP A 27 19.87 9.79 18.50
C ASP A 27 20.35 10.52 17.23
N GLU A 28 21.61 10.96 17.19
CA GLU A 28 22.14 11.79 16.10
C GLU A 28 21.95 11.11 14.73
N ASP A 29 22.15 9.80 14.65
CA ASP A 29 21.98 9.03 13.42
C ASP A 29 20.49 8.99 13.02
N VAL A 30 19.59 8.80 14.00
CA VAL A 30 18.14 8.82 13.76
C VAL A 30 17.66 10.20 13.30
N LEU A 31 18.17 11.26 13.91
CA LEU A 31 17.80 12.63 13.53
C LEU A 31 18.26 12.95 12.10
N LEU A 32 19.50 12.58 11.77
CA LEU A 32 20.05 12.79 10.44
C LEU A 32 19.28 11.99 9.39
N ASP A 33 19.05 10.71 9.64
CA ASP A 33 18.26 9.84 8.75
C ASP A 33 16.85 10.38 8.55
N PHE A 34 16.22 10.89 9.60
CA PHE A 34 14.89 11.49 9.51
C PHE A 34 14.88 12.66 8.53
N TYR A 35 15.80 13.62 8.69
CA TYR A 35 15.83 14.79 7.81
C TYR A 35 16.20 14.45 6.37
N GLN A 36 17.08 13.47 6.16
CA GLN A 36 17.48 13.04 4.81
C GLN A 36 16.39 12.27 4.09
N GLN A 37 15.64 11.42 4.80
CA GLN A 37 14.72 10.47 4.18
C GLN A 37 13.27 10.94 4.21
N VAL A 38 12.92 11.87 5.10
CA VAL A 38 11.53 12.25 5.39
C VAL A 38 11.36 13.74 5.71
N GLY A 39 12.44 14.47 6.02
CA GLY A 39 12.37 15.84 6.52
C GLY A 39 12.04 16.90 5.48
N ASP A 40 12.14 16.59 4.18
CA ASP A 40 11.68 17.49 3.12
C ASP A 40 10.15 17.38 2.93
N ALA A 41 9.42 17.85 3.95
CA ALA A 41 7.97 17.74 4.04
C ALA A 41 7.23 18.47 2.90
N ASP A 42 7.87 19.41 2.22
CA ASP A 42 7.28 20.18 1.11
C ASP A 42 7.14 19.35 -0.17
N MET A 43 7.96 18.30 -0.31
CA MET A 43 7.91 17.38 -1.45
C MET A 43 7.09 16.11 -1.18
N LEU A 44 6.60 15.96 0.05
CA LEU A 44 5.78 14.82 0.46
C LEU A 44 4.31 15.23 0.50
N VAL A 45 3.46 14.46 -0.19
CA VAL A 45 2.00 14.64 -0.14
C VAL A 45 1.40 13.55 0.73
N PRO A 46 0.66 13.89 1.80
CA PRO A 46 0.04 12.89 2.65
C PRO A 46 -1.20 12.29 1.99
N LEU A 47 -1.08 11.03 1.56
CA LEU A 47 -2.22 10.26 1.03
C LEU A 47 -3.07 9.70 2.16
N ALA A 48 -2.47 9.36 3.30
CA ALA A 48 -3.19 8.95 4.51
C ALA A 48 -2.34 9.27 5.75
N GLU A 49 -3.01 9.70 6.82
CA GLU A 49 -2.37 9.99 8.10
C GLU A 49 -3.20 9.43 9.26
N HIS A 50 -2.53 8.86 10.25
CA HIS A 50 -3.17 8.43 11.48
C HIS A 50 -2.28 8.70 12.69
N HIS A 51 -2.84 9.38 13.69
CA HIS A 51 -2.20 9.59 14.99
C HIS A 51 -2.97 8.83 16.07
N THR A 52 -2.27 8.14 16.96
CA THR A 52 -2.92 7.51 18.11
C THR A 52 -3.40 8.59 19.09
N ALA A 53 -4.50 8.32 19.81
CA ALA A 53 -5.11 9.30 20.72
C ALA A 53 -4.17 9.80 21.84
N ASN A 54 -3.15 9.01 22.18
CA ASN A 54 -2.12 9.37 23.15
C ASN A 54 -0.91 10.11 22.54
N GLY A 55 -0.90 10.37 21.22
CA GLY A 55 0.19 11.05 20.50
C GLY A 55 1.49 10.24 20.35
N VAL A 56 1.53 9.02 20.88
CA VAL A 56 2.75 8.19 20.91
C VAL A 56 3.11 7.65 19.54
N HIS A 57 2.13 7.35 18.69
CA HIS A 57 2.37 6.83 17.35
C HIS A 57 1.76 7.72 16.27
N SER A 58 2.46 7.83 15.15
CA SER A 58 1.92 8.42 13.93
C SER A 58 2.30 7.56 12.72
N TYR A 59 1.36 7.41 11.81
CA TYR A 59 1.46 6.55 10.64
C TYR A 59 1.12 7.36 9.41
N PHE A 60 1.97 7.31 8.39
CA PHE A 60 1.80 8.10 7.17
C PHE A 60 1.99 7.22 5.94
N VAL A 61 1.07 7.38 4.97
CA VAL A 61 1.30 7.01 3.57
C VAL A 61 1.54 8.29 2.81
N LEU A 62 2.75 8.47 2.29
CA LEU A 62 3.18 9.68 1.62
C LEU A 62 3.48 9.38 0.15
N PHE A 63 3.12 10.31 -0.72
CA PHE A 63 3.61 10.35 -2.10
C PHE A 63 4.79 11.30 -2.20
N ASP A 64 5.92 10.78 -2.66
CA ASP A 64 7.18 11.50 -2.83
C ASP A 64 7.26 12.09 -4.23
N ARG A 65 7.06 13.40 -4.33
CA ARG A 65 7.10 14.12 -5.62
C ARG A 65 8.49 14.14 -6.23
N THR A 66 9.54 13.86 -5.46
CA THR A 66 10.90 13.86 -6.00
C THR A 66 11.18 12.62 -6.84
N ALA A 67 10.38 11.55 -6.70
CA ALA A 67 10.59 10.29 -7.40
C ALA A 67 10.60 10.41 -8.93
N THR A 68 9.84 11.36 -9.50
CA THR A 68 9.85 11.64 -10.96
C THR A 68 11.18 12.25 -11.45
N PHE A 69 11.95 12.87 -10.56
CA PHE A 69 13.25 13.46 -10.86
C PHE A 69 14.43 12.52 -10.55
N ASP A 70 14.15 11.34 -10.00
CA ASP A 70 15.14 10.31 -9.72
C ASP A 70 15.38 9.43 -10.97
N HIS A 71 16.02 8.27 -10.81
CA HIS A 71 16.22 7.33 -11.89
C HIS A 71 14.90 6.65 -12.32
N PRO A 72 14.75 6.28 -13.61
CA PRO A 72 13.58 5.57 -14.09
C PRO A 72 13.27 4.32 -13.26
N GLY A 73 11.99 4.09 -12.97
CA GLY A 73 11.55 2.94 -12.18
C GLY A 73 11.42 3.18 -10.67
N THR A 74 11.82 4.35 -10.15
CA THR A 74 11.75 4.66 -8.72
C THR A 74 10.32 4.55 -8.17
N ALA A 75 10.20 3.93 -7.01
CA ALA A 75 8.94 3.84 -6.29
C ALA A 75 8.62 5.18 -5.60
N ALA A 76 7.39 5.67 -5.78
CA ALA A 76 7.01 7.02 -5.36
C ALA A 76 6.27 7.09 -4.03
N TYR A 77 6.00 5.96 -3.35
CA TYR A 77 5.29 5.96 -2.08
C TYR A 77 6.21 5.65 -0.93
N ARG A 78 5.97 6.32 0.20
CA ARG A 78 6.70 6.12 1.45
C ARG A 78 5.73 5.83 2.57
N ALA A 79 5.94 4.71 3.26
CA ALA A 79 5.30 4.42 4.53
C ALA A 79 6.20 4.92 5.66
N VAL A 80 5.65 5.67 6.62
CA VAL A 80 6.40 6.17 7.78
C VAL A 80 5.67 5.81 9.06
N HIS A 81 6.37 5.17 10.00
CA HIS A 81 5.91 4.93 11.37
C HIS A 81 6.78 5.72 12.34
N LEU A 82 6.18 6.70 13.00
CA LEU A 82 6.82 7.53 14.01
C LEU A 82 6.40 7.08 15.41
N ARG A 83 7.35 7.04 16.32
CA ARG A 83 7.16 6.75 17.75
C ARG A 83 7.74 7.88 18.59
N ARG A 84 6.97 8.41 19.52
CA ARG A 84 7.41 9.47 20.45
C ARG A 84 7.47 8.93 21.87
N ASP A 85 8.56 9.23 22.56
CA ASP A 85 8.66 9.11 24.01
C ASP A 85 8.42 10.51 24.61
N LEU A 86 7.22 10.72 25.15
CA LEU A 86 6.82 12.02 25.70
C LEU A 86 7.48 12.33 27.04
N GLU A 87 7.95 11.31 27.77
CA GLU A 87 8.63 11.51 29.06
C GLU A 87 10.09 11.91 28.83
N GLN A 88 10.78 11.20 27.94
CA GLN A 88 12.17 11.52 27.56
C GLN A 88 12.26 12.66 26.55
N ARG A 89 11.11 13.07 25.98
CA ARG A 89 11.01 14.04 24.88
C ARG A 89 11.85 13.62 23.67
N THR A 90 11.80 12.35 23.32
CA THR A 90 12.53 11.82 22.16
C THR A 90 11.60 11.22 21.12
N PHE A 91 12.12 10.97 19.91
CA PHE A 91 11.41 10.20 18.89
C PHE A 91 12.30 9.15 18.22
N ALA A 92 11.65 8.16 17.63
CA ALA A 92 12.24 7.20 16.72
C ALA A 92 11.28 7.00 15.55
N PHE A 93 11.81 6.63 14.38
CA PHE A 93 10.97 6.35 13.23
C PHE A 93 11.47 5.13 12.47
N GLU A 94 10.56 4.55 11.70
CA GLU A 94 10.85 3.55 10.68
C GLU A 94 10.17 4.01 9.39
N GLN A 95 10.75 3.68 8.23
CA GLN A 95 10.12 3.96 6.94
C GLN A 95 10.40 2.87 5.91
N ALA A 96 9.58 2.84 4.87
CA ALA A 96 9.81 2.03 3.69
C ALA A 96 9.32 2.74 2.43
N VAL A 97 10.15 2.69 1.38
CA VAL A 97 9.79 3.11 0.03
C VAL A 97 9.13 1.93 -0.68
N LEU A 98 7.92 2.14 -1.19
CA LEU A 98 7.03 1.09 -1.70
C LEU A 98 6.38 1.55 -3.02
N PRO A 99 6.16 0.63 -3.97
CA PRO A 99 5.68 0.99 -5.31
C PRO A 99 4.16 1.21 -5.38
N LEU A 100 3.39 0.74 -4.38
CA LEU A 100 1.93 0.88 -4.37
C LEU A 100 1.44 1.38 -3.00
N PRO A 101 0.40 2.23 -2.96
CA PRO A 101 -0.20 2.70 -1.70
C PRO A 101 -0.67 1.55 -0.81
N ALA A 102 -1.27 0.50 -1.40
CA ALA A 102 -1.76 -0.66 -0.67
C ALA A 102 -0.62 -1.43 0.04
N LEU A 103 0.59 -1.46 -0.53
CA LEU A 103 1.75 -2.07 0.11
C LEU A 103 2.27 -1.19 1.26
N ALA A 104 2.20 0.14 1.11
CA ALA A 104 2.51 1.08 2.18
C ALA A 104 1.54 0.94 3.36
N GLN A 105 0.24 0.82 3.08
CA GLN A 105 -0.77 0.54 4.10
C GLN A 105 -0.49 -0.79 4.81
N SER A 106 -0.21 -1.88 4.07
CA SER A 106 0.16 -3.17 4.68
C SER A 106 1.35 -3.01 5.63
N TRP A 107 2.44 -2.39 5.17
CA TRP A 107 3.64 -2.19 5.99
C TRP A 107 3.37 -1.45 7.32
N LEU A 108 2.44 -0.49 7.32
CA LEU A 108 2.00 0.24 8.53
C LEU A 108 1.06 -0.59 9.42
N ILE A 109 0.15 -1.36 8.80
CA ILE A 109 -0.77 -2.25 9.51
C ILE A 109 0.03 -3.28 10.33
N HIS A 110 1.09 -3.85 9.75
CA HIS A 110 1.97 -4.79 10.46
C HIS A 110 2.82 -4.12 11.56
N ARG A 111 2.85 -2.79 11.63
CA ARG A 111 3.42 -1.99 12.72
C ARG A 111 2.38 -1.49 13.73
N GLY A 112 1.19 -2.08 13.69
CA GLY A 112 0.12 -1.82 14.65
C GLY A 112 -0.81 -0.68 14.26
N CYS A 113 -0.70 -0.12 13.05
CA CYS A 113 -1.73 0.77 12.54
C CYS A 113 -3.04 0.00 12.33
N ARG A 114 -4.17 0.60 12.68
CA ARG A 114 -5.46 -0.03 12.42
C ARG A 114 -5.82 0.10 10.93
N PRO A 115 -6.28 -0.98 10.26
CA PRO A 115 -6.62 -0.93 8.84
C PRO A 115 -7.68 0.13 8.48
N ASP A 116 -8.64 0.36 9.37
CA ASP A 116 -9.70 1.36 9.18
C ASP A 116 -9.25 2.80 9.44
N ALA A 117 -8.09 2.99 10.07
CA ALA A 117 -7.57 4.30 10.45
C ALA A 117 -6.63 4.92 9.41
N ILE A 118 -6.08 4.12 8.49
CA ILE A 118 -5.11 4.56 7.46
C ILE A 118 -5.72 4.52 6.05
N THR A 119 -6.89 5.13 5.89
CA THR A 119 -7.60 5.19 4.61
C THR A 119 -7.00 6.25 3.71
N LEU A 120 -6.74 5.93 2.44
CA LEU A 120 -6.25 6.89 1.45
C LEU A 120 -7.29 7.98 1.19
N ASN A 121 -6.82 9.21 1.01
CA ASN A 121 -7.63 10.34 0.59
C ASN A 121 -8.10 10.11 -0.87
N PRO A 122 -9.41 9.90 -1.11
CA PRO A 122 -9.92 9.59 -2.44
C PRO A 122 -9.81 10.77 -3.42
N ASP A 123 -9.56 11.98 -2.93
CA ASP A 123 -9.39 13.18 -3.77
C ASP A 123 -7.95 13.32 -4.30
N LEU A 124 -7.01 12.49 -3.82
CA LEU A 124 -5.60 12.53 -4.21
C LEU A 124 -5.28 11.36 -5.15
N GLY A 125 -5.48 11.59 -6.46
CA GLY A 125 -5.12 10.66 -7.53
C GLY A 125 -6.29 10.30 -8.46
N PRO A 126 -6.05 9.46 -9.49
CA PRO A 126 -7.13 8.93 -10.30
C PRO A 126 -8.00 7.97 -9.48
N PRO A 127 -9.34 8.02 -9.61
CA PRO A 127 -10.21 6.99 -9.04
C PRO A 127 -10.02 5.62 -9.71
N ALA A 128 -10.36 4.56 -8.97
CA ALA A 128 -10.42 3.21 -9.55
C ALA A 128 -11.44 3.15 -10.69
N ALA A 129 -11.09 2.49 -11.79
CA ALA A 129 -11.98 2.31 -12.93
C ALA A 129 -13.26 1.52 -12.59
N ASP A 130 -13.15 0.57 -11.66
CA ASP A 130 -14.28 -0.21 -11.12
C ASP A 130 -13.96 -0.77 -9.71
N GLU A 131 -14.73 -1.76 -9.24
CA GLU A 131 -14.55 -2.38 -7.91
C GLU A 131 -13.40 -3.42 -7.88
N THR A 132 -12.92 -3.88 -9.03
CA THR A 132 -11.83 -4.87 -9.14
C THR A 132 -10.53 -4.33 -8.53
N PRO A 133 -10.02 -3.13 -8.89
CA PRO A 133 -8.85 -2.56 -8.24
C PRO A 133 -9.01 -2.43 -6.73
N ARG A 134 -10.15 -1.89 -6.27
CA ARG A 134 -10.45 -1.69 -4.84
C ARG A 134 -10.45 -2.98 -4.04
N SER A 135 -10.96 -4.05 -4.63
CA SER A 135 -10.96 -5.37 -3.99
C SER A 135 -9.54 -5.94 -3.88
N LEU A 136 -8.70 -5.71 -4.89
CA LEU A 136 -7.31 -6.15 -4.89
C LEU A 136 -6.47 -5.32 -3.90
N GLU A 137 -6.64 -4.01 -3.84
CA GLU A 137 -5.96 -3.12 -2.89
C GLU A 137 -6.27 -3.49 -1.45
N ARG A 138 -7.54 -3.67 -1.10
CA ARG A 138 -7.94 -4.08 0.27
C ARG A 138 -7.27 -5.39 0.68
N ARG A 139 -7.14 -6.34 -0.26
CA ARG A 139 -6.44 -7.60 -0.02
C ARG A 139 -4.92 -7.39 0.09
N LEU A 140 -4.30 -6.57 -0.75
CA LEU A 140 -2.87 -6.26 -0.64
C LEU A 140 -2.53 -5.52 0.65
N ALA A 141 -3.38 -4.59 1.08
CA ALA A 141 -3.24 -3.88 2.36
C ALA A 141 -3.37 -4.84 3.56
N SER A 142 -4.22 -5.87 3.45
CA SER A 142 -4.43 -6.84 4.55
C SER A 142 -3.39 -7.96 4.58
N ASP A 143 -3.00 -8.49 3.42
CA ASP A 143 -2.18 -9.72 3.29
C ASP A 143 -0.79 -9.45 2.71
N GLY A 144 -0.35 -8.18 2.64
CA GLY A 144 0.87 -7.79 1.96
C GLY A 144 2.15 -8.34 2.60
N ASP A 145 2.17 -8.53 3.92
CA ASP A 145 3.30 -9.13 4.65
C ASP A 145 3.52 -10.61 4.35
N HIS A 146 2.55 -11.30 3.73
CA HIS A 146 2.73 -12.66 3.27
C HIS A 146 3.63 -12.75 2.02
N TYR A 147 4.11 -11.61 1.51
CA TYR A 147 4.97 -11.54 0.34
C TYR A 147 6.23 -10.70 0.62
N ALA A 148 7.36 -11.16 0.11
CA ALA A 148 8.53 -10.32 -0.08
C ALA A 148 8.45 -9.62 -1.44
N MET A 149 8.74 -8.32 -1.48
CA MET A 149 8.89 -7.58 -2.74
C MET A 149 10.26 -7.89 -3.35
N GLY A 150 10.27 -8.43 -4.57
CA GLY A 150 11.50 -8.80 -5.28
C GLY A 150 11.94 -7.78 -6.33
N TYR A 151 10.98 -7.13 -6.99
CA TYR A 151 11.23 -6.14 -8.04
C TYR A 151 10.04 -5.19 -8.15
N SER A 152 10.31 -3.94 -8.51
CA SER A 152 9.29 -3.00 -8.93
C SER A 152 9.82 -2.05 -10.00
N TYR A 153 8.93 -1.53 -10.83
CA TYR A 153 9.26 -0.51 -11.82
C TYR A 153 8.05 0.40 -12.05
N THR A 154 8.27 1.70 -11.88
CA THR A 154 7.31 2.76 -12.20
C THR A 154 7.71 3.45 -13.50
N ARG A 155 6.78 3.56 -14.44
CA ARG A 155 6.85 4.44 -15.60
C ARG A 155 5.84 5.55 -15.39
N ASP A 156 6.30 6.80 -15.36
CA ASP A 156 5.52 8.01 -15.14
C ASP A 156 5.29 8.80 -16.44
N ASP A 157 5.46 8.15 -17.60
CA ASP A 157 5.12 8.71 -18.91
C ASP A 157 3.61 8.93 -19.01
N PRO A 158 3.10 10.15 -19.24
CA PRO A 158 1.68 10.44 -19.35
C PRO A 158 0.91 9.60 -20.38
N GLU A 159 1.60 9.04 -21.38
CA GLU A 159 1.01 8.19 -22.43
C GLU A 159 1.02 6.69 -22.06
N ASP A 160 1.80 6.28 -21.04
CA ASP A 160 1.87 4.89 -20.55
C ASP A 160 2.28 4.86 -19.07
N MET A 161 1.44 5.44 -18.21
CA MET A 161 1.65 5.44 -16.76
C MET A 161 1.39 4.05 -16.20
N VAL A 162 2.43 3.36 -15.75
CA VAL A 162 2.34 1.97 -15.26
C VAL A 162 3.29 1.71 -14.11
N THR A 163 2.79 1.03 -13.08
CA THR A 163 3.61 0.47 -11.99
C THR A 163 3.53 -1.05 -12.02
N ILE A 164 4.68 -1.72 -12.12
CA ILE A 164 4.80 -3.18 -12.09
C ILE A 164 5.48 -3.57 -10.77
N VAL A 165 4.95 -4.58 -10.08
CA VAL A 165 5.51 -5.11 -8.84
C VAL A 165 5.57 -6.63 -8.92
N VAL A 166 6.74 -7.20 -8.67
CA VAL A 166 6.94 -8.65 -8.54
C VAL A 166 7.07 -9.00 -7.07
N LEU A 167 6.12 -9.80 -6.60
CA LEU A 167 6.02 -10.30 -5.24
C LEU A 167 6.37 -11.79 -5.20
N ARG A 168 7.08 -12.21 -4.16
CA ARG A 168 7.36 -13.61 -3.84
C ARG A 168 6.62 -13.97 -2.56
N ALA A 169 5.78 -14.99 -2.61
CA ALA A 169 5.13 -15.53 -1.43
C ALA A 169 6.18 -16.01 -0.41
N LEU A 170 5.97 -15.69 0.87
CA LEU A 170 6.79 -16.21 1.96
C LEU A 170 6.47 -17.67 2.27
N ASP A 171 5.25 -18.12 1.99
CA ASP A 171 4.88 -19.53 2.03
C ASP A 171 5.45 -20.25 0.79
N GLU A 172 6.40 -21.14 1.02
CA GLU A 172 7.04 -21.95 -0.02
C GLU A 172 6.07 -22.93 -0.71
N HIS A 173 4.91 -23.20 -0.09
CA HIS A 173 3.88 -24.09 -0.64
C HIS A 173 2.78 -23.34 -1.42
N ALA A 174 2.92 -22.02 -1.61
CA ALA A 174 1.98 -21.23 -2.36
C ALA A 174 1.85 -21.75 -3.81
N PRO A 175 0.63 -22.06 -4.32
CA PRO A 175 0.45 -22.57 -5.69
C PRO A 175 0.83 -21.57 -6.79
N SER A 176 0.90 -20.28 -6.45
CA SER A 176 1.52 -19.21 -7.25
C SER A 176 2.56 -18.52 -6.38
N PRO A 177 3.80 -19.04 -6.33
CA PRO A 177 4.85 -18.53 -5.45
C PRO A 177 5.36 -17.14 -5.87
N PHE A 178 5.17 -16.78 -7.15
CA PHE A 178 5.45 -15.45 -7.64
C PHE A 178 4.18 -14.79 -8.16
N ARG A 179 4.05 -13.49 -7.93
CA ARG A 179 2.92 -12.70 -8.42
C ARG A 179 3.41 -11.42 -9.05
N VAL A 180 2.77 -11.03 -10.14
CA VAL A 180 2.94 -9.71 -10.72
C VAL A 180 1.68 -8.92 -10.41
N VAL A 181 1.84 -7.77 -9.76
CA VAL A 181 0.79 -6.77 -9.58
C VAL A 181 1.09 -5.62 -10.52
N VAL A 182 0.09 -5.16 -11.26
CA VAL A 182 0.25 -4.09 -12.26
C VAL A 182 -0.84 -3.06 -12.05
N GLU A 183 -0.42 -1.84 -11.80
CA GLU A 183 -1.26 -0.65 -11.82
C GLU A 183 -1.06 0.06 -13.17
N GLU A 184 -2.15 0.36 -13.85
CA GLU A 184 -2.13 1.12 -15.11
C GLU A 184 -3.07 2.31 -14.96
N VAL A 185 -2.59 3.51 -15.27
CA VAL A 185 -3.39 4.74 -15.24
C VAL A 185 -3.75 5.13 -16.68
N ASP A 186 -5.04 5.24 -16.94
CA ASP A 186 -5.57 5.85 -18.15
C ASP A 186 -5.65 7.36 -17.94
N SER A 187 -4.73 8.11 -18.54
CA SER A 187 -4.66 9.57 -18.43
C SER A 187 -5.81 10.28 -19.15
N ASN A 188 -6.46 9.64 -20.13
CA ASN A 188 -7.61 10.22 -20.84
C ASN A 188 -8.90 10.08 -20.02
N ALA A 189 -9.14 8.88 -19.47
CA ALA A 189 -10.29 8.64 -18.59
C ALA A 189 -10.09 9.17 -17.17
N TRP A 190 -8.83 9.44 -16.79
CA TRP A 190 -8.39 9.73 -15.44
C TRP A 190 -8.86 8.65 -14.45
N THR A 191 -8.54 7.40 -14.76
CA THR A 191 -8.86 6.25 -13.89
C THR A 191 -7.69 5.29 -13.86
N TYR A 192 -7.57 4.46 -12.82
CA TYR A 192 -6.59 3.38 -12.80
C TYR A 192 -7.23 2.00 -12.76
N THR A 193 -6.50 1.01 -13.28
CA THR A 193 -6.77 -0.41 -13.06
C THR A 193 -5.65 -1.03 -12.24
N LEU A 194 -5.97 -2.04 -11.44
CA LEU A 194 -5.00 -2.83 -10.70
C LEU A 194 -5.30 -4.31 -10.94
N ARG A 195 -4.33 -5.04 -11.45
CA ARG A 195 -4.47 -6.46 -11.82
C ARG A 195 -3.35 -7.29 -11.21
N GLU A 196 -3.64 -8.56 -10.98
CA GLU A 196 -2.69 -9.52 -10.42
C GLU A 196 -2.62 -10.78 -11.29
N GLY A 197 -1.40 -11.22 -11.61
CA GLY A 197 -1.13 -12.50 -12.25
C GLY A 197 -0.24 -13.42 -11.42
N GLY A 198 -0.41 -14.73 -11.56
CA GLY A 198 0.33 -15.76 -10.81
C GLY A 198 1.33 -16.53 -11.67
N PHE A 199 2.54 -16.71 -11.15
CA PHE A 199 3.67 -17.31 -11.87
C PHE A 199 4.35 -18.41 -11.04
N SER A 200 4.91 -19.39 -11.72
CA SER A 200 5.66 -20.50 -11.12
C SER A 200 7.11 -20.14 -10.78
N SER A 201 7.68 -19.17 -11.49
CA SER A 201 9.07 -18.77 -11.32
C SER A 201 9.26 -17.25 -11.36
N VAL A 202 10.33 -16.78 -10.74
CA VAL A 202 10.71 -15.36 -10.77
C VAL A 202 11.05 -14.92 -12.20
N GLY A 203 11.68 -15.78 -13.00
CA GLY A 203 12.06 -15.47 -14.37
C GLY A 203 10.86 -15.19 -15.27
N GLU A 204 9.80 -16.01 -15.17
CA GLU A 204 8.56 -15.77 -15.92
C GLU A 204 7.86 -14.48 -15.48
N ALA A 205 7.87 -14.18 -14.18
CA ALA A 205 7.27 -12.95 -13.65
C ALA A 205 8.02 -11.69 -14.11
N LEU A 206 9.35 -11.72 -14.07
CA LEU A 206 10.20 -10.62 -14.56
C LEU A 206 10.07 -10.44 -16.07
N GLN A 207 10.11 -11.54 -16.85
CA GLN A 207 9.95 -11.49 -18.29
C GLN A 207 8.60 -10.89 -18.69
N TRP A 208 7.52 -11.26 -17.99
CA TRP A 208 6.22 -10.66 -18.24
C TRP A 208 6.24 -9.13 -18.03
N GLY A 209 6.94 -8.67 -16.99
CA GLY A 209 7.13 -7.24 -16.73
C GLY A 209 7.88 -6.53 -17.84
N GLU A 210 9.01 -7.10 -18.29
CA GLU A 210 9.78 -6.59 -19.43
C GLU A 210 8.94 -6.55 -20.72
N ASP A 211 8.19 -7.62 -21.00
CA ASP A 211 7.31 -7.71 -22.15
C ASP A 211 6.20 -6.65 -22.07
N ARG A 212 5.66 -6.34 -20.88
CA ARG A 212 4.65 -5.28 -20.70
C ARG A 212 5.25 -3.90 -20.98
N LEU A 213 6.47 -3.66 -20.51
CA LEU A 213 7.18 -2.40 -20.76
C LEU A 213 7.55 -2.23 -22.23
N ALA A 214 7.74 -3.32 -22.97
CA ALA A 214 8.01 -3.35 -24.41
C ALA A 214 6.74 -3.39 -25.29
N GLY A 215 5.54 -3.45 -24.70
CA GLY A 215 4.27 -3.53 -25.43
C GLY A 215 3.95 -4.91 -26.03
N ASN A 216 4.63 -5.96 -25.57
CA ASN A 216 4.54 -7.33 -26.11
C ASN A 216 3.91 -8.35 -25.14
N ALA A 217 3.56 -7.94 -23.91
CA ALA A 217 3.02 -8.85 -22.91
C ALA A 217 1.68 -9.47 -23.35
N GLY A 218 1.56 -10.77 -23.13
CA GLY A 218 0.27 -11.47 -23.13
C GLY A 218 -0.57 -11.15 -21.87
N PRO A 219 -1.81 -11.68 -21.79
CA PRO A 219 -2.65 -11.49 -20.62
C PRO A 219 -1.99 -12.07 -19.36
N LEU A 220 -2.23 -11.42 -18.21
CA LEU A 220 -1.78 -11.94 -16.91
C LEU A 220 -2.35 -13.34 -16.65
N PRO A 221 -1.53 -14.34 -16.30
CA PRO A 221 -2.00 -15.67 -15.94
C PRO A 221 -2.85 -15.62 -14.65
N PRO A 222 -3.89 -16.45 -14.52
CA PRO A 222 -4.72 -16.45 -13.32
C PRO A 222 -3.93 -16.90 -12.08
N VAL A 223 -4.15 -16.23 -10.95
CA VAL A 223 -3.55 -16.58 -9.66
C VAL A 223 -4.17 -17.87 -9.13
N ARG A 224 -3.34 -18.90 -8.91
CA ARG A 224 -3.76 -20.15 -8.30
C ARG A 224 -3.73 -19.98 -6.79
N ARG A 225 -4.90 -20.05 -6.17
CA ARG A 225 -5.02 -20.02 -4.71
C ARG A 225 -5.13 -21.44 -4.17
N SER A 226 -4.52 -21.69 -3.02
CA SER A 226 -4.70 -22.97 -2.33
C SER A 226 -6.15 -23.03 -1.85
N THR A 227 -6.95 -23.91 -2.42
CA THR A 227 -8.25 -24.25 -1.85
C THR A 227 -7.99 -24.98 -0.54
N ALA A 228 -8.10 -24.27 0.59
CA ALA A 228 -8.22 -24.94 1.87
C ALA A 228 -9.40 -25.92 1.76
N PRO A 229 -9.24 -27.21 2.11
CA PRO A 229 -10.37 -28.12 2.12
C PRO A 229 -11.42 -27.55 3.06
N ALA A 230 -12.63 -27.35 2.55
CA ALA A 230 -13.77 -26.96 3.37
C ALA A 230 -13.86 -27.93 4.55
N ARG A 231 -13.60 -27.43 5.76
CA ARG A 231 -13.78 -28.22 6.97
C ARG A 231 -15.24 -28.66 6.97
N PRO A 232 -15.56 -29.97 6.90
CA PRO A 232 -16.95 -30.39 6.91
C PRO A 232 -17.59 -29.83 8.18
N SER A 233 -18.68 -29.07 8.01
CA SER A 233 -19.48 -28.58 9.12
C SER A 233 -19.80 -29.77 10.01
N ALA A 234 -19.34 -29.74 11.25
CA ALA A 234 -19.65 -30.76 12.22
C ALA A 234 -21.18 -30.86 12.31
N VAL A 235 -21.72 -32.02 11.95
CA VAL A 235 -23.15 -32.34 12.08
C VAL A 235 -23.52 -32.10 13.55
N PRO A 236 -24.58 -31.33 13.85
CA PRO A 236 -25.03 -31.12 15.22
C PRO A 236 -25.30 -32.47 15.88
N LYS A 237 -24.55 -32.77 16.95
CA LYS A 237 -24.76 -33.96 17.75
C LYS A 237 -26.18 -33.91 18.34
N ALA A 238 -27.02 -34.86 17.97
CA ALA A 238 -28.39 -34.94 18.45
C ALA A 238 -28.42 -34.97 19.99
N PRO A 239 -29.36 -34.27 20.64
CA PRO A 239 -29.46 -34.26 22.09
C PRO A 239 -29.77 -35.67 22.62
N PRO A 240 -29.22 -36.05 23.79
CA PRO A 240 -29.43 -37.37 24.36
C PRO A 240 -30.91 -37.59 24.69
N VAL A 241 -31.45 -38.72 24.23
CA VAL A 241 -32.78 -39.21 24.59
C VAL A 241 -32.80 -39.49 26.09
N ARG A 242 -33.66 -38.78 26.82
CA ARG A 242 -33.88 -38.95 28.26
C ARG A 242 -34.54 -40.31 28.50
N ALA A 243 -33.88 -41.19 29.24
CA ALA A 243 -34.45 -42.48 29.62
C ALA A 243 -35.69 -42.31 30.52
N PRO A 244 -36.74 -43.15 30.37
CA PRO A 244 -37.92 -43.07 31.22
C PRO A 244 -37.59 -43.57 32.62
N GLY A 245 -37.89 -42.74 33.62
CA GLY A 245 -37.77 -43.10 35.03
C GLY A 245 -38.69 -44.28 35.37
N ARG A 246 -38.14 -45.31 36.00
CA ARG A 246 -38.92 -46.36 36.66
C ARG A 246 -39.38 -45.84 38.02
N LEU A 247 -40.70 -45.80 38.20
CA LEU A 247 -41.35 -45.86 39.51
C LEU A 247 -41.00 -47.22 40.15
N PHE A 248 -40.48 -47.19 41.38
CA PHE A 248 -40.92 -47.96 42.56
C PHE A 248 -40.11 -47.50 43.78
#